data_AF-A0A7X8KEZ2-F1
#
_entry.id   AF-A0A7X8KEZ2-F1
#
_cell.length_a   1.000
_cell.length_b   1.000
_cell.length_c   1.000
_cell.angle_alpha   90.00
_cell.angle_beta   90.00
_cell.angle_gamma   90.00
#
_symmetry.space_group_name_H-M   'P 1'
#
loop_
_entity.id
_entity.type
_entity.pdbx_description
1 polymer ?
#
loop_
_entity_poly.entity_id
_entity_poly.type
_entity_poly.pdbx_seq_one_letter_code
_entity_poly.pdbx_strand_id
1 'polypeptide(L)'
;MKKKLIIKIFILSTFVILISCGRNNNYYPKPRGFFRIDLPQKKYKNFDSISFPFAFSMPVYSYIEPVKSDEVNSLWFNINFPKLNGNINFSYRPLNGNLYELSEDAREFTNKHIAKANEILQIRISNEDKKVYGIIYDIEGTNSASPYQFFLTDSTNHFLRGAVYFNHVPNNDSIAPIISRVKEDIDTIISTFRWK
;
A
#
# COMPACT_ATOMS: atom_id res chain seq x y z
N MET A 1 48.68 17.04 62.52
CA MET A 1 48.25 17.77 61.29
C MET A 1 47.83 16.84 60.14
N LYS A 2 48.54 15.72 59.88
CA LYS A 2 48.26 14.80 58.76
C LYS A 2 46.84 14.17 58.75
N LYS A 3 46.29 13.75 59.90
CA LYS A 3 44.92 13.18 59.99
C LYS A 3 43.80 14.15 59.56
N LYS A 4 43.92 15.44 59.93
CA LYS A 4 42.95 16.48 59.52
C LYS A 4 43.03 16.77 58.02
N LEU A 5 44.20 16.59 57.40
CA LEU A 5 44.39 16.74 55.96
C LEU A 5 43.76 15.58 55.18
N ILE A 6 43.91 14.34 55.66
CA ILE A 6 43.30 13.15 55.06
C ILE A 6 41.76 13.23 55.11
N ILE A 7 41.19 13.67 56.23
CA ILE A 7 39.72 13.84 56.37
C ILE A 7 39.20 14.90 55.39
N LYS A 8 39.94 16.03 55.22
CA LYS A 8 39.56 17.07 54.25
C LYS A 8 39.63 16.57 52.80
N ILE A 9 40.64 15.77 52.45
CA ILE A 9 40.76 15.15 51.12
C ILE A 9 39.62 14.16 50.88
N PHE A 10 39.24 13.37 51.88
CA PHE A 10 38.15 12.41 51.78
C PHE A 10 36.79 13.09 51.59
N ILE A 11 36.53 14.18 52.35
CA ILE A 11 35.31 15.00 52.20
C ILE A 11 35.27 15.66 50.82
N LEU A 12 36.39 16.21 50.34
CA LEU A 12 36.47 16.82 49.01
C LEU A 12 36.26 15.80 47.89
N SER A 13 36.83 14.60 48.02
CA SER A 13 36.64 13.50 47.06
C SER A 13 35.18 13.04 47.01
N THR A 14 34.53 12.95 48.18
CA THR A 14 33.11 12.56 48.26
C THR A 14 32.21 13.64 47.64
N PHE A 15 32.56 14.92 47.83
CA PHE A 15 31.84 16.03 47.22
C PHE A 15 31.97 16.05 45.69
N VAL A 16 33.15 15.75 45.14
CA VAL A 16 33.35 15.67 43.68
C VAL A 16 32.55 14.52 43.05
N ILE A 17 32.41 13.38 43.73
CA ILE A 17 31.62 12.25 43.23
C ILE A 17 30.13 12.59 43.19
N LEU A 18 29.62 13.36 44.16
CA LEU A 18 28.20 13.73 44.22
C LEU A 18 27.77 14.75 43.15
N ILE A 19 28.71 15.51 42.57
CA ILE A 19 28.44 16.49 41.50
C ILE A 19 28.50 15.86 40.09
N SER A 20 29.12 14.68 39.96
CA SER A 20 29.26 14.01 38.66
C SER A 20 27.97 13.33 38.15
N CYS A 21 26.93 13.23 38.98
CA CYS A 21 25.62 12.72 38.57
C CYS A 21 24.75 13.85 37.99
N GLY A 22 25.20 14.41 36.87
CA GLY A 22 24.57 15.57 36.25
C GLY A 22 24.42 15.46 34.74
N ARG A 23 23.25 14.97 34.32
CA ARG A 23 22.55 15.36 33.07
C ARG A 23 23.02 14.79 31.73
N ASN A 24 22.93 13.47 31.55
CA ASN A 24 22.61 12.93 30.23
C ASN A 24 21.11 13.13 29.95
N ASN A 25 20.73 14.37 29.67
CA ASN A 25 19.38 14.75 29.21
C ASN A 25 19.20 14.45 27.72
N ASN A 26 19.72 13.31 27.24
CA ASN A 26 19.41 12.78 25.92
C ASN A 26 18.01 12.17 25.97
N TYR A 27 17.02 13.02 26.19
CA TYR A 27 15.62 12.67 26.05
C TYR A 27 15.33 12.59 24.55
N TYR A 28 15.53 11.41 23.99
CA TYR A 28 15.01 11.13 22.66
C TYR A 28 13.47 11.10 22.77
N PRO A 29 12.75 11.98 22.07
CA PRO A 29 11.30 11.90 22.06
C PRO A 29 10.91 10.50 21.59
N LYS A 30 10.01 9.84 22.32
CA LYS A 30 9.48 8.53 21.91
C LYS A 30 8.93 8.68 20.47
N PRO A 31 9.17 7.69 19.59
CA PRO A 31 8.57 7.73 18.26
C PRO A 31 7.06 7.94 18.39
N ARG A 32 6.51 8.79 17.52
CA ARG A 32 5.07 9.07 17.54
C ARG A 32 4.34 7.73 17.34
N GLY A 33 3.53 7.34 18.32
CA GLY A 33 2.68 6.17 18.19
C GLY A 33 1.49 6.51 17.30
N PHE A 34 1.33 5.78 16.20
CA PHE A 34 0.11 5.82 15.40
C PHE A 34 -1.00 5.03 16.11
N PHE A 35 -2.26 5.28 15.73
CA PHE A 35 -3.40 4.56 16.27
C PHE A 35 -3.24 3.05 16.03
N ARG A 36 -3.61 2.23 17.03
CA ARG A 36 -3.76 0.79 16.82
C ARG A 36 -4.99 0.58 15.95
N ILE A 37 -4.78 0.08 14.73
CA ILE A 37 -5.83 -0.24 13.77
C ILE A 37 -6.08 -1.74 13.84
N ASP A 38 -7.28 -2.15 14.25
CA ASP A 38 -7.66 -3.57 14.23
C ASP A 38 -8.00 -3.98 12.80
N LEU A 39 -7.08 -4.73 12.19
CA LEU A 39 -7.22 -5.20 10.82
C LEU A 39 -8.04 -6.51 10.76
N PRO A 40 -8.92 -6.68 9.75
CA PRO A 40 -9.71 -7.90 9.59
C PRO A 40 -8.82 -9.14 9.37
N GLN A 41 -9.34 -10.34 9.63
CA GLN A 41 -8.59 -11.57 9.36
C GLN A 41 -8.47 -11.81 7.84
N LYS A 42 -7.31 -12.35 7.41
CA LYS A 42 -7.05 -12.76 6.03
C LYS A 42 -7.88 -14.00 5.67
N LYS A 43 -9.07 -13.78 5.14
CA LYS A 43 -9.95 -14.82 4.60
C LYS A 43 -10.42 -14.37 3.22
N TYR A 44 -10.39 -15.29 2.27
CA TYR A 44 -10.69 -15.01 0.87
C TYR A 44 -11.87 -15.85 0.39
N LYS A 45 -12.63 -15.31 -0.55
CA LYS A 45 -13.71 -15.97 -1.29
C LYS A 45 -13.44 -15.86 -2.78
N ASN A 46 -13.83 -16.89 -3.53
CA ASN A 46 -13.72 -16.86 -4.99
C ASN A 46 -14.78 -15.94 -5.58
N PHE A 47 -14.33 -15.02 -6.42
CA PHE A 47 -15.18 -14.26 -7.32
C PHE A 47 -15.12 -14.90 -8.70
N ASP A 48 -16.23 -15.49 -9.10
CA ASP A 48 -16.41 -16.12 -10.41
C ASP A 48 -17.83 -15.84 -10.89
N SER A 49 -17.99 -14.83 -11.74
CA SER A 49 -19.28 -14.40 -12.27
C SER A 49 -19.31 -14.53 -13.79
N ILE A 50 -20.45 -14.93 -14.34
CA ILE A 50 -20.67 -15.12 -15.78
C ILE A 50 -20.50 -13.79 -16.54
N SER A 51 -20.78 -12.66 -15.89
CA SER A 51 -20.68 -11.32 -16.50
C SER A 51 -19.24 -10.82 -16.67
N PHE A 52 -18.23 -11.56 -16.18
CA PHE A 52 -16.83 -11.14 -16.18
C PHE A 52 -15.94 -12.18 -16.89
N PRO A 53 -15.03 -11.75 -17.78
CA PRO A 53 -14.11 -12.63 -18.52
C PRO A 53 -12.91 -13.09 -17.69
N PHE A 54 -13.04 -13.07 -16.36
CA PHE A 54 -11.97 -13.44 -15.43
C PHE A 54 -12.55 -13.90 -14.09
N ALA A 55 -11.71 -14.51 -13.28
CA ALA A 55 -12.00 -14.89 -11.90
C ALA A 55 -10.77 -14.68 -11.01
N PHE A 56 -10.98 -14.43 -9.72
CA PHE A 56 -9.92 -14.26 -8.72
C PHE A 56 -10.46 -14.48 -7.31
N SER A 57 -9.57 -14.60 -6.32
CA SER A 57 -9.92 -14.60 -4.91
C SER A 57 -9.89 -13.19 -4.33
N MET A 58 -10.93 -12.80 -3.60
CA MET A 58 -11.01 -11.49 -2.94
C MET A 58 -11.33 -11.62 -1.45
N PRO A 59 -10.96 -10.64 -0.61
CA PRO A 59 -11.22 -10.71 0.82
C PRO A 59 -12.70 -10.84 1.17
N VAL A 60 -13.04 -11.61 2.20
CA VAL A 60 -14.45 -11.80 2.63
C VAL A 60 -15.09 -10.51 3.16
N TYR A 61 -14.27 -9.57 3.62
CA TYR A 61 -14.69 -8.26 4.13
C TYR A 61 -14.82 -7.19 3.04
N SER A 62 -14.70 -7.57 1.76
CA SER A 62 -14.97 -6.68 0.64
C SER A 62 -16.22 -7.10 -0.14
N TYR A 63 -16.76 -6.15 -0.89
CA TYR A 63 -17.87 -6.36 -1.83
C TYR A 63 -17.60 -5.65 -3.15
N ILE A 64 -18.23 -6.15 -4.21
CA ILE A 64 -18.15 -5.56 -5.54
C ILE A 64 -19.33 -4.61 -5.74
N GLU A 65 -19.03 -3.43 -6.27
CA GLU A 65 -19.99 -2.44 -6.69
C GLU A 65 -19.79 -2.15 -8.18
N PRO A 66 -20.72 -2.57 -9.07
CA PRO A 66 -20.64 -2.26 -10.49
C PRO A 66 -20.72 -0.74 -10.71
N VAL A 67 -19.91 -0.24 -11.65
CA VAL A 67 -19.91 1.15 -12.08
C VAL A 67 -20.39 1.18 -13.52
N LYS A 68 -21.30 2.12 -13.85
CA LYS A 68 -21.73 2.30 -15.23
C LYS A 68 -20.52 2.73 -16.07
N SER A 69 -20.31 2.01 -17.16
CA SER A 69 -19.39 2.43 -18.20
C SER A 69 -20.17 2.75 -19.46
N ASP A 70 -19.84 3.88 -20.07
CA ASP A 70 -20.40 4.30 -21.37
C ASP A 70 -19.61 3.68 -22.54
N GLU A 71 -18.48 3.01 -22.26
CA GLU A 71 -17.64 2.36 -23.26
C GLU A 71 -18.16 0.96 -23.61
N VAL A 72 -18.31 0.70 -24.91
CA VAL A 72 -18.77 -0.59 -25.45
C VAL A 72 -17.86 -1.74 -24.99
N ASN A 73 -18.45 -2.81 -24.48
CA ASN A 73 -17.76 -4.03 -24.01
C ASN A 73 -16.74 -3.82 -22.87
N SER A 74 -16.74 -2.66 -22.23
CA SER A 74 -15.95 -2.40 -21.03
C SER A 74 -16.73 -2.77 -19.77
N LEU A 75 -16.01 -3.12 -18.70
CA LEU A 75 -16.61 -3.43 -17.40
C LEU A 75 -15.89 -2.64 -16.32
N TRP A 76 -16.60 -1.73 -15.66
CA TRP A 76 -16.07 -0.97 -14.54
C TRP A 76 -16.75 -1.41 -13.26
N PHE A 77 -15.97 -1.57 -12.21
CA PHE A 77 -16.48 -1.98 -10.91
C PHE A 77 -15.47 -1.60 -9.82
N ASN A 78 -15.96 -1.45 -8.60
CA ASN A 78 -15.12 -1.20 -7.45
C ASN A 78 -15.15 -2.43 -6.53
N ILE A 79 -14.00 -2.77 -5.94
CA ILE A 79 -13.96 -3.63 -4.76
C ILE A 79 -13.85 -2.70 -3.55
N ASN A 80 -14.92 -2.58 -2.79
CA ASN A 80 -14.98 -1.70 -1.62
C ASN A 80 -14.54 -2.44 -0.36
N PHE A 81 -13.78 -1.75 0.50
CA PHE A 81 -13.36 -2.20 1.82
C PHE A 81 -13.93 -1.27 2.89
N PRO A 82 -15.19 -1.46 3.34
CA PRO A 82 -15.86 -0.52 4.26
C PRO A 82 -15.09 -0.30 5.56
N LYS A 83 -14.53 -1.38 6.12
CA LYS A 83 -13.75 -1.33 7.37
C LYS A 83 -12.42 -0.61 7.24
N LEU A 84 -11.90 -0.51 6.01
CA LEU A 84 -10.62 0.12 5.70
C LEU A 84 -10.80 1.50 5.04
N ASN A 85 -12.05 1.93 4.82
CA ASN A 85 -12.42 3.18 4.17
C ASN A 85 -11.63 3.44 2.88
N GLY A 86 -11.52 2.39 2.08
CA GLY A 86 -10.84 2.41 0.79
C GLY A 86 -11.53 1.50 -0.22
N ASN A 87 -11.17 1.66 -1.48
CA ASN A 87 -11.65 0.86 -2.57
C ASN A 87 -10.55 0.60 -3.60
N ILE A 88 -10.74 -0.41 -4.43
CA ILE A 88 -9.98 -0.60 -5.65
C ILE A 88 -10.93 -0.35 -6.81
N ASN A 89 -10.61 0.64 -7.62
CA ASN A 89 -11.35 0.92 -8.85
C ASN A 89 -10.77 0.05 -9.96
N PHE A 90 -11.61 -0.78 -10.57
CA PHE A 90 -11.27 -1.61 -11.70
C PHE A 90 -11.90 -1.10 -12.98
N SER A 91 -11.11 -1.12 -14.05
CA SER A 91 -11.57 -0.86 -15.41
C SER A 91 -11.06 -1.97 -16.33
N TYR A 92 -11.96 -2.77 -16.87
CA TYR A 92 -11.69 -3.77 -17.88
C TYR A 92 -12.05 -3.24 -19.27
N ARG A 93 -11.20 -3.53 -20.25
CA ARG A 93 -11.41 -3.25 -21.67
C ARG A 93 -10.90 -4.44 -22.51
N PRO A 94 -11.59 -4.78 -23.62
CA PRO A 94 -11.03 -5.71 -24.60
C PRO A 94 -9.86 -5.05 -25.34
N LEU A 95 -8.85 -5.84 -25.69
CA LEU A 95 -7.73 -5.41 -26.53
C LEU A 95 -8.09 -5.55 -28.01
N ASN A 96 -7.72 -4.53 -28.79
CA ASN A 96 -7.86 -4.52 -30.25
C ASN A 96 -6.54 -4.08 -30.90
N GLY A 97 -5.42 -4.71 -30.52
CA GLY A 97 -4.08 -4.34 -31.00
C GLY A 97 -3.50 -3.06 -30.36
N ASN A 98 -4.20 -2.44 -29.42
CA ASN A 98 -3.85 -1.19 -28.75
C ASN A 98 -3.22 -1.40 -27.35
N LEU A 99 -2.56 -2.54 -27.14
CA LEU A 99 -1.95 -2.86 -25.84
C LEU A 99 -0.91 -1.82 -25.40
N TYR A 100 -0.08 -1.36 -26.35
CA TYR A 100 0.93 -0.33 -26.07
C TYR A 100 0.28 0.97 -25.59
N GLU A 101 -0.75 1.44 -26.29
CA GLU A 101 -1.48 2.67 -25.95
C GLU A 101 -2.11 2.56 -24.55
N LEU A 102 -2.83 1.47 -24.26
CA LEU A 102 -3.44 1.28 -22.94
C LEU A 102 -2.41 1.14 -21.80
N SER A 103 -1.26 0.53 -22.09
CA SER A 103 -0.17 0.40 -21.11
C SER A 103 0.47 1.75 -20.82
N GLU A 104 0.68 2.57 -21.86
CA GLU A 104 1.19 3.93 -21.72
C GLU A 104 0.17 4.85 -21.03
N ASP A 105 -1.12 4.75 -21.35
CA ASP A 105 -2.19 5.46 -20.64
C ASP A 105 -2.18 5.12 -19.14
N ALA A 106 -2.03 3.84 -18.80
CA ALA A 106 -1.93 3.41 -17.41
C ALA A 106 -0.70 3.99 -16.71
N ARG A 107 0.44 4.05 -17.42
CA ARG A 107 1.69 4.66 -16.93
C ARG A 107 1.52 6.17 -16.74
N GLU A 108 0.95 6.88 -17.71
CA GLU A 108 0.70 8.32 -17.62
C GLU A 108 -0.29 8.68 -16.51
N PHE A 109 -1.34 7.88 -16.33
CA PHE A 109 -2.31 8.09 -15.26
C PHE A 109 -1.66 7.90 -13.89
N THR A 110 -0.83 6.88 -13.73
CA THR A 110 0.02 6.69 -12.55
C THR A 110 0.89 7.93 -12.35
N ASN A 111 1.49 8.45 -13.43
CA ASN A 111 2.33 9.63 -13.39
C ASN A 111 1.61 10.91 -12.96
N LYS A 112 0.33 11.09 -13.32
CA LYS A 112 -0.46 12.25 -12.88
C LYS A 112 -0.67 12.28 -11.35
N HIS A 113 -0.63 11.12 -10.70
CA HIS A 113 -0.69 11.02 -9.24
C HIS A 113 0.70 11.18 -8.57
N ILE A 114 1.78 11.38 -9.33
CA ILE A 114 3.17 11.58 -8.83
C ILE A 114 3.40 12.95 -8.19
N ALA A 115 2.52 13.93 -8.38
CA ALA A 115 2.81 15.32 -7.98
C ALA A 115 3.27 15.50 -6.51
N LYS A 116 3.11 14.48 -5.65
CA LYS A 116 3.65 14.41 -4.29
C LYS A 116 4.24 13.03 -3.87
N ALA A 117 4.62 12.18 -4.84
CA ALA A 117 5.26 10.89 -4.57
C ALA A 117 6.79 11.06 -4.46
N ASN A 118 7.41 10.31 -3.56
CA ASN A 118 8.86 10.31 -3.36
C ASN A 118 9.53 9.33 -4.33
N GLU A 119 8.91 8.17 -4.57
CA GLU A 119 9.44 7.10 -5.42
C GLU A 119 8.30 6.27 -6.03
N ILE A 120 8.54 5.68 -7.20
CA ILE A 120 7.68 4.64 -7.79
C ILE A 120 8.51 3.41 -8.09
N LEU A 121 8.11 2.29 -7.50
CA LEU A 121 8.63 0.98 -7.81
C LEU A 121 7.74 0.31 -8.85
N GLN A 122 8.34 -0.12 -9.95
CA GLN A 122 7.66 -0.90 -10.99
C GLN A 122 7.98 -2.38 -10.81
N ILE A 123 6.96 -3.20 -10.62
CA ILE A 123 7.11 -4.65 -10.44
C ILE A 123 6.44 -5.34 -11.62
N ARG A 124 7.21 -6.14 -12.37
CA ARG A 124 6.69 -6.92 -13.49
C ARG A 124 5.92 -8.14 -12.99
N ILE A 125 4.73 -8.34 -13.53
CA ILE A 125 3.94 -9.56 -13.37
C ILE A 125 4.15 -10.43 -14.60
N SER A 126 4.53 -11.69 -14.38
CA SER A 126 4.63 -12.69 -15.44
C SER A 126 4.19 -14.05 -14.90
N ASN A 127 3.07 -14.55 -15.41
CA ASN A 127 2.57 -15.89 -15.15
C ASN A 127 2.22 -16.56 -16.49
N GLU A 128 3.14 -17.37 -16.99
CA GLU A 128 3.01 -18.03 -18.30
C GLU A 128 1.87 -19.05 -18.33
N ASP A 129 1.72 -19.84 -17.26
CA ASP A 129 0.70 -20.88 -17.15
C ASP A 129 -0.73 -20.31 -17.25
N LYS A 130 -0.97 -19.17 -16.60
CA LYS A 130 -2.27 -18.48 -16.60
C LYS A 130 -2.38 -17.42 -17.70
N LYS A 131 -1.30 -17.17 -18.46
CA LYS A 131 -1.16 -16.07 -19.41
C LYS A 131 -1.56 -14.72 -18.78
N VAL A 132 -1.03 -14.43 -17.61
CA VAL A 132 -1.27 -13.15 -16.91
C VAL A 132 0.03 -12.37 -16.87
N TYR A 133 0.04 -11.24 -17.57
CA TYR A 133 1.19 -10.33 -17.66
C TYR A 133 0.77 -8.94 -17.21
N GLY A 134 1.72 -8.13 -16.75
CA GLY A 134 1.38 -6.79 -16.30
C GLY A 134 2.48 -6.08 -15.56
N ILE A 135 2.14 -4.91 -15.03
CA ILE A 135 3.02 -4.12 -14.18
C ILE A 135 2.20 -3.63 -12.98
N ILE A 136 2.82 -3.71 -11.81
CA ILE A 136 2.39 -3.04 -10.59
C ILE A 136 3.23 -1.78 -10.43
N TYR A 137 2.57 -0.68 -10.11
CA TYR A 137 3.16 0.58 -9.70
C TYR A 137 2.91 0.76 -8.20
N ASP A 138 3.95 0.52 -7.40
CA ASP A 138 3.95 0.84 -5.98
C ASP A 138 4.45 2.27 -5.80
N ILE A 139 3.57 3.16 -5.32
CA ILE A 139 3.83 4.58 -5.20
C ILE A 139 4.10 4.91 -3.73
N GLU A 140 5.36 5.20 -3.42
CA GLU A 140 5.75 5.63 -2.08
C GLU A 140 5.66 7.15 -1.95
N GLY A 141 5.05 7.61 -0.85
CA GLY A 141 4.94 9.02 -0.54
C GLY A 141 3.84 9.31 0.47
N THR A 142 3.99 10.38 1.23
CA THR A 142 3.09 10.73 2.33
C THR A 142 1.71 11.22 1.85
N ASN A 143 1.62 11.71 0.61
CA ASN A 143 0.44 12.36 0.05
C ASN A 143 -0.10 11.68 -1.22
N SER A 144 0.27 10.43 -1.49
CA SER A 144 -0.27 9.71 -2.64
C SER A 144 -1.70 9.27 -2.36
N ALA A 145 -2.66 9.78 -3.13
CA ALA A 145 -4.07 9.38 -3.03
C ALA A 145 -4.31 7.94 -3.51
N SER A 146 -3.39 7.41 -4.32
CA SER A 146 -3.46 6.05 -4.87
C SER A 146 -2.09 5.38 -4.76
N PRO A 147 -1.77 4.76 -3.62
CA PRO A 147 -0.42 4.24 -3.34
C PRO A 147 -0.10 2.94 -4.09
N TYR A 148 -1.08 2.31 -4.75
CA TYR A 148 -0.89 1.04 -5.43
C TYR A 148 -1.81 0.94 -6.64
N GLN A 149 -1.20 0.78 -7.82
CA GLN A 149 -1.89 0.66 -9.09
C GLN A 149 -1.29 -0.49 -9.89
N PHE A 150 -2.06 -1.09 -10.78
CA PHE A 150 -1.56 -2.16 -11.63
C PHE A 150 -2.41 -2.29 -12.89
N PHE A 151 -1.86 -2.99 -13.88
CA PHE A 151 -2.66 -3.56 -14.96
C PHE A 151 -2.29 -5.01 -15.21
N LEU A 152 -3.24 -5.78 -15.71
CA LEU A 152 -3.13 -7.17 -16.11
C LEU A 152 -3.61 -7.33 -17.56
N THR A 153 -2.96 -8.19 -18.31
CA THR A 153 -3.33 -8.54 -19.68
C THR A 153 -2.99 -9.99 -20.00
N ASP A 154 -3.68 -10.58 -20.98
CA ASP A 154 -3.28 -11.82 -21.66
C ASP A 154 -2.37 -11.57 -22.87
N SER A 155 -2.00 -10.31 -23.11
CA SER A 155 -1.27 -9.77 -24.27
C SER A 155 -2.07 -9.67 -25.57
N THR A 156 -3.28 -10.24 -25.64
CA THR A 156 -4.02 -10.39 -26.92
C THR A 156 -5.44 -9.85 -26.91
N ASN A 157 -6.23 -10.13 -25.87
CA ASN A 157 -7.67 -9.89 -25.84
C ASN A 157 -8.15 -9.10 -24.63
N HIS A 158 -7.42 -9.13 -23.52
CA HIS A 158 -7.88 -8.61 -22.24
C HIS A 158 -6.93 -7.58 -21.67
N PHE A 159 -7.50 -6.47 -21.19
CA PHE A 159 -6.79 -5.47 -20.41
C PHE A 159 -7.61 -5.09 -19.18
N LEU A 160 -7.07 -5.33 -18.00
CA LEU A 160 -7.68 -4.96 -16.72
C LEU A 160 -6.74 -4.02 -15.99
N ARG A 161 -7.23 -2.85 -15.59
CA ARG A 161 -6.50 -1.92 -14.73
C ARG A 161 -7.16 -1.84 -13.36
N GLY A 162 -6.34 -1.74 -12.32
CA GLY A 162 -6.76 -1.54 -10.94
C GLY A 162 -6.01 -0.38 -10.29
N ALA A 163 -6.71 0.45 -9.51
CA ALA A 163 -6.10 1.53 -8.74
C ALA A 163 -6.76 1.63 -7.36
N VAL A 164 -5.95 1.62 -6.30
CA VAL A 164 -6.43 1.76 -4.91
C VAL A 164 -6.71 3.22 -4.60
N TYR A 165 -7.79 3.52 -3.91
CA TYR A 165 -8.02 4.83 -3.30
C TYR A 165 -8.43 4.66 -1.83
N PHE A 166 -7.98 5.59 -1.00
CA PHE A 166 -8.37 5.69 0.39
C PHE A 166 -9.07 7.02 0.64
N ASN A 167 -10.23 6.98 1.29
CA ASN A 167 -11.03 8.16 1.62
C ASN A 167 -10.52 8.83 2.92
N HIS A 168 -9.22 9.09 2.99
CA HIS A 168 -8.58 9.74 4.14
C HIS A 168 -7.84 11.00 3.72
N VAL A 169 -7.65 11.91 4.67
CA VAL A 169 -6.76 13.07 4.46
C VAL A 169 -5.36 12.53 4.13
N PRO A 170 -4.67 13.04 3.09
CA PRO A 170 -3.39 12.49 2.64
C PRO A 170 -2.34 12.53 3.75
N ASN A 171 -2.20 11.40 4.44
CA ASN A 171 -1.15 11.12 5.40
C ASN A 171 -0.96 9.61 5.42
N ASN A 172 -0.29 9.11 4.39
CA ASN A 172 -0.09 7.68 4.17
C ASN A 172 0.65 7.01 5.33
N ASP A 173 1.50 7.75 6.05
CA ASP A 173 2.19 7.24 7.25
C ASP A 173 1.18 6.85 8.35
N SER A 174 0.08 7.59 8.48
CA SER A 174 -0.95 7.32 9.50
C SER A 174 -1.80 6.09 9.21
N ILE A 175 -1.87 5.67 7.93
CA ILE A 175 -2.66 4.53 7.47
C ILE A 175 -1.79 3.43 6.88
N ALA A 176 -0.47 3.46 7.11
CA ALA A 176 0.47 2.48 6.56
C ALA A 176 0.07 1.01 6.82
N PRO A 177 -0.47 0.63 8.00
CA PRO A 177 -0.97 -0.74 8.22
C PRO A 177 -2.16 -1.10 7.32
N ILE A 178 -3.02 -0.14 6.99
CA ILE A 178 -4.16 -0.34 6.08
C ILE A 178 -3.65 -0.49 4.64
N ILE A 179 -2.75 0.40 4.21
CA ILE A 179 -2.14 0.34 2.87
C ILE A 179 -1.46 -1.01 2.68
N SER A 180 -0.63 -1.42 3.63
CA SER A 180 0.06 -2.71 3.60
C SER A 180 -0.93 -3.88 3.50
N ARG A 181 -2.02 -3.84 4.28
CA ARG A 181 -3.05 -4.88 4.19
C ARG A 181 -3.70 -4.96 2.80
N VAL A 182 -4.10 -3.82 2.25
CA VAL A 182 -4.75 -3.79 0.93
C VAL A 182 -3.79 -4.24 -0.18
N LYS A 183 -2.49 -3.90 -0.08
CA LYS A 183 -1.46 -4.41 -0.99
C LYS A 183 -1.40 -5.95 -0.96
N GLU A 184 -1.34 -6.56 0.22
CA GLU A 184 -1.36 -8.02 0.36
C GLU A 184 -2.62 -8.67 -0.24
N ASP A 185 -3.78 -8.01 -0.08
CA ASP A 185 -5.03 -8.48 -0.67
C ASP A 185 -4.99 -8.38 -2.21
N ILE A 186 -4.37 -7.34 -2.76
CA ILE A 186 -4.19 -7.18 -4.21
C ILE A 186 -3.20 -8.21 -4.75
N ASP A 187 -2.11 -8.47 -4.06
CA ASP A 187 -1.17 -9.54 -4.43
C ASP A 187 -1.88 -10.90 -4.47
N THR A 188 -2.83 -11.13 -3.54
CA THR A 188 -3.67 -12.33 -3.55
C THR A 188 -4.63 -12.33 -4.74
N ILE A 189 -5.26 -11.19 -5.06
CA ILE A 189 -6.12 -11.05 -6.25
C ILE A 189 -5.31 -11.37 -7.51
N ILE A 190 -4.14 -10.75 -7.69
CA ILE A 190 -3.28 -10.92 -8.86
C ILE A 190 -2.77 -12.37 -8.97
N SER A 191 -2.29 -12.95 -7.87
CA SER A 191 -1.74 -14.33 -7.89
C SER A 191 -2.81 -15.40 -8.17
N THR A 192 -4.05 -15.16 -7.74
CA THR A 192 -5.19 -16.06 -8.00
C THR A 192 -5.95 -15.73 -9.28
N PHE A 193 -5.60 -14.63 -9.94
CA PHE A 193 -6.25 -14.16 -11.15
C PHE A 193 -6.12 -15.17 -12.30
N ARG A 194 -7.20 -15.34 -13.06
CA ARG A 194 -7.23 -16.12 -14.30
C ARG A 194 -8.23 -15.53 -15.28
N TRP A 195 -7.87 -15.51 -16.56
CA TRP A 195 -8.78 -15.24 -17.67
C TRP A 195 -9.70 -16.45 -17.91
N LYS A 196 -10.81 -16.22 -18.61
CA LYS A 196 -11.78 -17.25 -19.01
C LYS A 196 -11.82 -17.43 -20.51
#